data_AF-A0A852ZIA2-F1
#
_entry.id   AF-A0A852ZIA2-F1
#
_cell.length_a   1.000
_cell.length_b   1.000
_cell.length_c   1.000
_cell.angle_alpha   90.00
_cell.angle_beta   90.00
_cell.angle_gamma   90.00
#
_symmetry.space_group_name_H-M   'P 1'
#
loop_
_entity.id
_entity.type
_entity.pdbx_description
1 polymer ?
#
loop_
_entity_poly.entity_id
_entity_poly.type
_entity_poly.pdbx_seq_one_letter_code
_entity_poly.pdbx_strand_id
1 'polypeptide(L)'
;MQRLIVIRRMKPLGFSLDQMRDLLDVTDRLDSGDPVAADERRELLRRLREYETASQERVTELRVQLARAEDFAKTLAERIDRAVAPED
;
A
#
# COMPACT_ATOMS: atom_id res chain seq x y z
N MET A 1 17.65 -6.87 9.60
CA MET A 1 16.72 -7.94 9.12
C MET A 1 15.33 -7.39 8.74
N GLN A 2 15.22 -6.19 8.15
CA GLN A 2 13.92 -5.57 7.81
C GLN A 2 13.57 -5.56 6.30
N ARG A 3 14.57 -5.64 5.41
CA ARG A 3 14.41 -5.49 3.95
C ARG A 3 13.34 -6.39 3.31
N LEU A 4 13.24 -7.65 3.75
CA LEU A 4 12.33 -8.63 3.13
C LEU A 4 10.84 -8.33 3.43
N ILE A 5 10.55 -7.70 4.57
CA ILE A 5 9.19 -7.40 5.01
C ILE A 5 8.62 -6.21 4.22
N VAL A 6 9.46 -5.20 3.96
CA VAL A 6 9.09 -4.02 3.17
C VAL A 6 8.70 -4.42 1.74
N ILE A 7 9.54 -5.20 1.06
CA ILE A 7 9.30 -5.63 -0.32
C ILE A 7 7.99 -6.44 -0.44
N ARG A 8 7.73 -7.39 0.48
CA ARG A 8 6.51 -8.21 0.45
C ARG A 8 5.23 -7.40 0.69
N ARG A 9 5.31 -6.31 1.47
CA ARG A 9 4.14 -5.46 1.79
C ARG A 9 3.88 -4.40 0.72
N MET A 10 4.91 -3.90 0.05
CA MET A 10 4.77 -2.81 -0.92
C MET A 10 4.31 -3.27 -2.31
N LYS A 11 4.75 -4.44 -2.78
CA LYS A 11 4.39 -4.92 -4.13
C LYS A 11 2.87 -5.06 -4.34
N PRO A 12 2.09 -5.66 -3.41
CA PRO A 12 0.62 -5.73 -3.54
C PRO A 12 -0.06 -4.35 -3.51
N LEU A 13 0.61 -3.35 -2.91
CA LEU A 13 0.12 -1.97 -2.83
C LEU A 13 0.46 -1.15 -4.08
N GLY A 14 1.11 -1.72 -5.11
CA GLY A 14 1.35 -1.02 -6.37
C GLY A 14 2.55 -0.09 -6.40
N PHE A 15 3.41 -0.13 -5.37
CA PHE A 15 4.70 0.57 -5.43
C PHE A 15 5.64 -0.06 -6.46
N SER A 16 6.48 0.75 -7.09
CA SER A 16 7.49 0.31 -8.04
C SER A 16 8.71 -0.30 -7.33
N LEU A 17 9.51 -1.08 -8.07
CA LEU A 17 10.77 -1.62 -7.53
C LEU A 17 11.76 -0.52 -7.14
N ASP A 18 11.75 0.62 -7.85
CA ASP A 18 12.62 1.75 -7.56
C ASP A 18 12.20 2.45 -6.26
N GLN A 19 10.90 2.64 -6.05
CA GLN A 19 10.35 3.14 -4.78
C GLN A 19 10.66 2.20 -3.61
N MET A 20 10.58 0.89 -3.83
CA MET A 20 10.97 -0.08 -2.81
C MET A 20 12.46 0.02 -2.47
N ARG A 21 13.34 0.14 -3.48
CA ARG A 21 14.79 0.28 -3.26
C ARG A 21 15.12 1.57 -2.52
N ASP A 22 14.56 2.70 -2.92
CA ASP A 22 14.79 3.97 -2.25
C ASP A 22 14.31 3.94 -0.78
N LEU A 23 13.13 3.37 -0.50
CA LEU A 23 12.69 3.22 0.89
C LEU A 23 13.64 2.34 1.72
N LEU A 24 14.15 1.25 1.14
CA LEU A 24 15.14 0.41 1.82
C LEU A 24 16.41 1.19 2.13
N ASP A 25 16.96 1.91 1.16
CA ASP A 25 18.17 2.71 1.34
C ASP A 25 17.98 3.81 2.40
N VAL A 26 16.79 4.46 2.42
CA VAL A 26 16.43 5.43 3.47
C VAL A 26 16.43 4.78 4.85
N THR A 27 15.77 3.63 5.01
CA THR A 27 15.69 2.93 6.29
C THR A 27 17.04 2.37 6.74
N ASP A 28 17.83 1.81 5.83
CA ASP A 28 19.16 1.29 6.16
C ASP A 28 20.12 2.40 6.56
N ARG A 29 20.05 3.57 5.92
CA ARG A 29 20.85 4.73 6.33
C ARG A 29 20.48 5.21 7.72
N LEU A 30 19.18 5.29 8.04
CA LEU A 30 18.69 5.66 9.36
C LEU A 30 19.06 4.62 10.44
N ASP A 31 19.05 3.34 10.10
CA ASP A 31 19.31 2.21 11.01
C ASP A 31 20.80 1.84 11.13
N SER A 32 21.67 2.40 10.27
CA SER A 32 23.10 2.06 10.20
C SER A 32 23.87 2.30 11.51
N GLY A 33 23.38 3.19 12.38
CA GLY A 33 24.05 3.59 13.61
C GLY A 33 25.24 4.52 13.39
N ASP A 34 25.59 4.79 12.13
CA ASP A 34 26.64 5.74 11.77
C ASP A 34 26.20 7.19 12.05
N PRO A 35 27.14 8.11 12.31
CA PRO A 35 26.83 9.53 12.37
C PRO A 35 26.20 10.00 11.05
N VAL A 36 25.01 10.59 11.17
CA VAL A 36 24.29 11.22 10.07
C VAL A 36 24.28 12.73 10.31
N ALA A 37 24.71 13.51 9.33
CA ALA A 37 24.65 14.97 9.45
C ALA A 37 23.20 15.42 9.66
N ALA A 38 22.98 16.51 10.40
CA ALA A 38 21.63 16.96 10.73
C ALA A 38 20.76 17.20 9.49
N ASP A 39 21.36 17.68 8.39
CA ASP A 39 20.68 17.98 7.13
C ASP A 39 20.29 16.71 6.39
N GLU A 40 21.21 15.75 6.31
CA GLU A 40 20.96 14.43 5.73
C GLU A 40 19.84 13.70 6.50
N ARG A 41 19.87 13.76 7.83
CA ARG A 41 18.82 13.15 8.66
C ARG A 41 17.44 13.78 8.41
N ARG A 42 17.37 15.10 8.21
CA ARG A 42 16.11 15.78 7.88
C ARG A 42 15.57 15.32 6.52
N GLU A 43 16.44 15.17 5.54
CA GLU A 43 16.06 14.69 4.21
C GLU A 43 15.56 13.23 4.23
N LEU A 44 16.26 12.33 4.93
CA LEU A 44 15.82 10.94 5.10
C LEU A 44 14.44 10.84 5.77
N LEU A 45 14.20 11.63 6.81
CA LEU A 45 12.89 11.68 7.48
C LEU A 45 11.81 12.29 6.59
N ARG A 46 12.14 13.27 5.76
CA ARG A 46 11.21 13.86 4.79
C ARG A 46 10.75 12.80 3.79
N ARG A 47 11.68 12.05 3.19
CA ARG A 47 11.36 10.94 2.27
C ARG A 47 10.53 9.85 2.94
N LEU A 48 10.87 9.48 4.18
CA LEU A 48 10.09 8.48 4.91
C LEU A 48 8.63 8.92 5.13
N ARG A 49 8.39 10.21 5.41
CA ARG A 49 7.03 10.77 5.51
C ARG A 49 6.30 10.74 4.16
N GLU A 50 6.99 10.98 3.05
CA GLU A 50 6.38 10.87 1.71
C GLU A 50 5.87 9.45 1.44
N TYR A 51 6.65 8.43 1.80
CA TYR A 51 6.22 7.03 1.69
C TYR A 51 5.07 6.68 2.66
N GLU A 52 5.07 7.25 3.85
CA GLU A 52 3.96 7.12 4.80
C GLU A 52 2.66 7.69 4.20
N THR A 53 2.70 8.93 3.69
CA THR A 53 1.56 9.56 3.02
C THR A 53 1.07 8.75 1.82
N ALA A 54 1.97 8.36 0.92
CA ALA A 54 1.62 7.54 -0.25
C ALA A 54 0.98 6.20 0.16
N SER A 55 1.44 5.59 1.25
CA SER A 55 0.85 4.36 1.78
C SER A 55 -0.57 4.58 2.30
N GLN A 56 -0.82 5.71 2.98
CA GLN A 56 -2.15 6.07 3.49
C GLN A 56 -3.13 6.39 2.36
N GLU A 57 -2.68 7.09 1.32
CA GLU A 57 -3.46 7.34 0.10
C GLU A 57 -3.84 6.01 -0.56
N ARG A 58 -2.87 5.11 -0.72
CA ARG A 58 -3.11 3.81 -1.33
C ARG A 58 -4.10 2.95 -0.55
N VAL A 59 -4.03 2.99 0.79
CA VAL A 59 -5.03 2.32 1.65
C VAL A 59 -6.43 2.88 1.40
N THR A 60 -6.56 4.20 1.23
CA THR A 60 -7.84 4.85 0.95
C THR A 60 -8.40 4.41 -0.40
N GLU A 61 -7.57 4.39 -1.45
CA GLU A 61 -7.96 3.89 -2.77
C GLU A 61 -8.42 2.43 -2.74
N LEU A 62 -7.66 1.56 -2.06
CA LEU A 62 -7.98 0.14 -1.98
C LEU A 62 -9.32 -0.10 -1.27
N ARG A 63 -9.65 0.69 -0.24
CA ARG A 63 -10.97 0.63 0.41
C ARG A 63 -12.10 0.99 -0.55
N VAL A 64 -11.91 2.03 -1.37
CA VAL A 64 -12.89 2.41 -2.40
C VAL A 64 -13.03 1.32 -3.45
N GLN A 65 -11.93 0.72 -3.90
CA GLN A 65 -11.96 -0.39 -4.86
C GLN A 65 -12.66 -1.62 -4.27
N LEU A 66 -12.39 -1.95 -3.01
CA LEU A 66 -13.04 -3.05 -2.29
C LEU A 66 -14.55 -2.84 -2.23
N ALA A 67 -15.01 -1.68 -1.78
CA ALA A 67 -16.44 -1.38 -1.69
C ALA A 67 -17.16 -1.53 -3.04
N ARG A 68 -16.54 -1.04 -4.12
CA ARG A 68 -17.07 -1.20 -5.49
C ARG A 68 -17.15 -2.67 -5.92
N ALA A 69 -16.14 -3.47 -5.57
CA ALA A 69 -16.13 -4.89 -5.90
C ALA A 69 -17.21 -5.66 -5.12
N GLU A 70 -17.42 -5.31 -3.86
CA GLU A 70 -18.47 -5.87 -3.01
C GLU A 70 -19.87 -5.52 -3.55
N ASP A 71 -20.12 -4.26 -3.91
CA ASP A 71 -21.38 -3.81 -4.51
C ASP A 71 -21.67 -4.54 -5.83
N PHE A 72 -20.65 -4.72 -6.67
CA PHE A 72 -20.77 -5.46 -7.91
C PHE A 72 -21.11 -6.93 -7.67
N ALA A 73 -20.40 -7.59 -6.75
CA ALA A 73 -20.67 -8.98 -6.38
C ALA A 73 -22.10 -9.16 -5.84
N LYS A 74 -22.57 -8.24 -4.99
CA LYS A 74 -23.95 -8.22 -4.49
C LYS A 74 -24.96 -8.09 -5.63
N THR A 75 -24.73 -7.17 -6.56
CA THR A 75 -25.59 -6.97 -7.74
C THR A 75 -25.71 -8.25 -8.58
N LEU A 76 -24.62 -8.99 -8.74
CA LEU A 76 -24.63 -10.28 -9.46
C LEU A 76 -25.41 -11.34 -8.68
N ALA A 77 -25.21 -11.44 -7.36
CA ALA A 77 -25.95 -12.38 -6.51
C ALA A 77 -27.47 -12.13 -6.59
N GLU A 78 -27.91 -10.88 -6.46
CA GLU A 78 -29.34 -10.53 -6.58
C GLU A 78 -29.93 -10.87 -7.96
N ARG A 79 -29.13 -10.78 -9.03
CA ARG A 79 -29.55 -11.19 -10.37
C ARG A 79 -29.70 -12.70 -10.47
N ILE A 80 -28.78 -13.46 -9.88
CA ILE A 80 -28.85 -14.93 -9.84
C ILE A 80 -30.09 -15.35 -9.06
N ASP A 81 -30.33 -14.77 -7.88
CA ASP A 81 -31.49 -15.10 -7.05
C ASP A 81 -32.82 -14.86 -7.80
N ARG A 82 -32.94 -13.73 -8.51
CA ARG A 82 -34.12 -13.44 -9.34
C ARG A 82 -34.30 -14.41 -10.51
N ALA A 83 -33.21 -14.93 -11.08
CA ALA A 83 -33.28 -15.86 -12.20
C ALA A 83 -33.61 -17.30 -11.77
N VAL A 84 -33.35 -17.65 -10.49
CA VAL A 84 -33.60 -18.98 -9.93
C VAL A 84 -34.92 -19.04 -9.16
N ALA A 85 -35.52 -17.89 -8.81
CA ALA A 85 -36.85 -17.84 -8.24
C ALA A 85 -37.89 -18.39 -9.24
N PRO A 86 -38.66 -19.43 -8.88
CA PRO A 86 -39.72 -19.94 -9.75
C PRO A 86 -40.79 -18.86 -9.95
N GLU A 87 -41.31 -18.78 -11.18
CA GLU A 87 -42.51 -17.97 -11.46
C GLU A 87 -43.68 -18.58 -10.69
N ASP A 88 -44.24 -17.83 -9.72
CA ASP A 88 -45.52 -18.15 -9.07
C ASP A 88 -46.70 -18.02 -10.06
#